data_AF-A0A2K0UEH6-F1
#
_entry.id   AF-A0A2K0UEH6-F1
#
_cell.length_a   1.000
_cell.length_b   1.000
_cell.length_c   1.000
_cell.angle_alpha   90.00
_cell.angle_beta   90.00
_cell.angle_gamma   90.00
#
_symmetry.space_group_name_H-M   'P 1'
#
loop_
_entity.id
_entity.type
_entity.pdbx_description
1 polymer ?
#
loop_
_entity_poly.entity_id
_entity_poly.type
_entity_poly.pdbx_seq_one_letter_code
_entity_poly.pdbx_strand_id
1 'polypeptide(L)'
;MYINSPGGSVTSGMAIYDTMTYIKSPVATVCIGGAASMAAILLAGGEAGKRCALPHSSIMIHQPLGGTRGQASDILIYANQIQKIREQSNQIMQYHLNKAKGFDKYSLEEINDLMERDKYLSVTEALELGVIDEVFTTRKDKDTQPKKEEEEERKY
;
A
#
# COMPACT_ATOMS: atom_id res chain seq x y z
N MET A 1 -6.81 -3.48 -9.97
CA MET A 1 -7.75 -2.86 -9.02
C MET A 1 -7.53 -1.35 -9.06
N TYR A 2 -8.53 -0.59 -9.50
CA TYR A 2 -8.48 0.89 -9.46
C TYR A 2 -9.08 1.37 -8.13
N ILE A 3 -8.41 2.31 -7.46
CA ILE A 3 -8.73 2.74 -6.10
C ILE A 3 -8.92 4.26 -6.09
N ASN A 4 -10.11 4.69 -5.67
CA ASN A 4 -10.41 6.05 -5.25
C ASN A 4 -11.27 5.97 -3.98
N SER A 5 -10.66 6.04 -2.80
CA SER A 5 -11.38 5.83 -1.55
C SER A 5 -10.73 6.56 -0.37
N PRO A 6 -11.54 7.18 0.51
CA PRO A 6 -11.05 7.78 1.75
C PRO A 6 -10.76 6.74 2.86
N GLY A 7 -10.96 5.45 2.58
CA GLY A 7 -10.91 4.38 3.56
C GLY A 7 -12.29 3.98 4.07
N GLY A 8 -12.37 3.46 5.29
CA GLY A 8 -13.63 3.01 5.88
C GLY A 8 -13.43 1.90 6.92
N SER A 9 -14.37 0.95 6.95
CA SER A 9 -14.32 -0.20 7.86
C SER A 9 -13.04 -1.01 7.70
N VAL A 10 -12.27 -1.15 8.78
CA VAL A 10 -11.02 -1.92 8.79
C VAL A 10 -11.27 -3.39 8.50
N THR A 11 -12.27 -4.01 9.13
CA THR A 11 -12.59 -5.43 8.89
C THR A 11 -13.01 -5.70 7.45
N SER A 12 -13.79 -4.80 6.84
CA SER A 12 -14.17 -4.92 5.43
C SER A 12 -12.96 -4.77 4.50
N GLY A 13 -12.06 -3.81 4.80
CA GLY A 13 -10.82 -3.65 4.04
C GLY A 13 -9.88 -4.84 4.19
N MET A 14 -9.76 -5.42 5.39
CA MET A 14 -8.95 -6.63 5.61
C MET A 14 -9.49 -7.83 4.83
N ALA A 15 -10.82 -7.99 4.72
CA ALA A 15 -11.39 -9.04 3.88
C ALA A 15 -11.03 -8.89 2.39
N ILE A 16 -10.97 -7.65 1.88
CA ILE A 16 -10.50 -7.37 0.52
C ILE A 16 -9.01 -7.69 0.40
N TYR A 17 -8.20 -7.26 1.36
CA TYR A 17 -6.76 -7.52 1.41
C TYR A 17 -6.45 -9.03 1.42
N ASP A 18 -7.13 -9.79 2.27
CA ASP A 18 -6.99 -11.24 2.33
C ASP A 18 -7.38 -11.88 1.00
N THR A 19 -8.44 -11.40 0.35
CA THR A 19 -8.83 -11.89 -0.98
C THR A 19 -7.74 -11.59 -2.02
N MET A 20 -7.15 -10.39 -2.00
CA MET A 20 -6.07 -10.01 -2.92
C MET A 20 -4.83 -10.92 -2.78
N THR A 21 -4.51 -11.34 -1.56
CA THR A 21 -3.32 -12.17 -1.27
C THR A 21 -3.61 -13.67 -1.34
N TYR A 22 -4.87 -14.09 -1.17
CA TYR A 22 -5.29 -15.48 -1.24
C TYR A 22 -5.40 -16.02 -2.68
N ILE A 23 -5.84 -15.18 -3.63
CA ILE A 23 -6.02 -15.63 -5.01
C ILE A 23 -4.68 -15.84 -5.72
N LYS A 24 -4.66 -16.74 -6.70
CA LYS A 24 -3.45 -17.05 -7.49
C LYS A 24 -3.00 -15.91 -8.40
N SER A 25 -3.93 -15.09 -8.87
CA SER A 25 -3.65 -14.03 -9.84
C SER A 25 -3.03 -12.81 -9.15
N PRO A 26 -1.87 -12.30 -9.63
CA PRO A 26 -1.26 -11.12 -9.04
C PRO A 26 -2.17 -9.91 -9.22
N VAL A 27 -2.45 -9.20 -8.12
CA VAL A 27 -3.33 -8.03 -8.13
C VAL A 27 -2.52 -6.75 -8.34
N ALA A 28 -2.63 -6.15 -9.52
CA ALA A 28 -2.13 -4.79 -9.73
C ALA A 28 -3.07 -3.77 -9.07
N THR A 29 -2.53 -2.74 -8.43
CA THR A 29 -3.30 -1.66 -7.78
C THR A 29 -2.96 -0.32 -8.44
N VAL A 30 -3.97 0.52 -8.66
CA VAL A 30 -3.79 1.83 -9.28
C VAL A 30 -4.60 2.88 -8.52
N CYS A 31 -3.93 3.83 -7.88
CA CYS A 31 -4.57 4.97 -7.26
C CYS A 31 -5.00 5.99 -8.33
N ILE A 32 -6.29 6.34 -8.30
CA ILE A 32 -6.91 7.30 -9.20
C ILE A 32 -7.66 8.36 -8.38
N GLY A 33 -6.96 9.41 -7.95
CA GLY A 33 -7.51 10.46 -7.10
C GLY A 33 -7.03 10.31 -5.65
N GLY A 34 -7.69 9.52 -4.82
CA GLY A 34 -7.32 9.35 -3.41
C GLY A 34 -7.22 7.90 -2.94
N ALA A 35 -6.23 7.59 -2.13
CA ALA A 35 -6.17 6.34 -1.37
C ALA A 35 -5.76 6.64 0.08
N ALA A 36 -6.75 6.74 0.97
CA ALA A 36 -6.53 7.08 2.37
C ALA A 36 -6.88 5.92 3.32
N SER A 37 -6.21 5.87 4.48
CA SER A 37 -6.49 4.89 5.54
C SER A 37 -6.44 3.45 4.99
N MET A 38 -7.48 2.64 5.18
CA MET A 38 -7.57 1.28 4.61
C MET A 38 -7.36 1.22 3.10
N ALA A 39 -7.71 2.26 2.34
CA ALA A 39 -7.46 2.27 0.90
C ALA A 39 -5.96 2.38 0.56
N ALA A 40 -5.17 3.04 1.41
CA ALA A 40 -3.72 3.09 1.27
C ALA A 40 -3.09 1.72 1.57
N ILE A 41 -3.60 0.99 2.56
CA ILE A 41 -3.19 -0.39 2.86
C ILE A 41 -3.49 -1.30 1.66
N LEU A 42 -4.70 -1.19 1.07
CA LEU A 42 -5.05 -1.95 -0.14
C LEU A 42 -4.18 -1.57 -1.33
N LEU A 43 -3.86 -0.28 -1.51
CA LEU A 43 -2.94 0.17 -2.56
C LEU A 43 -1.55 -0.47 -2.39
N ALA A 44 -0.99 -0.39 -1.19
CA ALA A 44 0.31 -0.98 -0.85
C ALA A 44 0.29 -2.51 -0.95
N GLY A 45 -0.86 -3.14 -0.67
CA GLY A 45 -1.06 -4.58 -0.66
C GLY A 45 -1.17 -5.25 -2.05
N GLY A 46 -1.09 -4.47 -3.12
CA GLY A 46 -0.95 -5.03 -4.47
C GLY A 46 0.35 -5.80 -4.66
N GLU A 47 0.45 -6.53 -5.78
CA GLU A 47 1.68 -7.24 -6.15
C GLU A 47 2.85 -6.26 -6.30
N ALA A 48 4.00 -6.58 -5.72
CA ALA A 48 5.19 -5.73 -5.79
C ALA A 48 5.63 -5.51 -7.25
N GLY A 49 6.00 -4.28 -7.59
CA GLY A 49 6.28 -3.87 -8.96
C GLY A 49 5.03 -3.62 -9.82
N LYS A 50 3.81 -3.71 -9.26
CA LYS A 50 2.53 -3.48 -9.96
C LYS A 50 1.58 -2.54 -9.21
N ARG A 51 2.11 -1.75 -8.29
CA ARG A 51 1.34 -0.75 -7.52
C ARG A 51 1.64 0.61 -8.11
N CYS A 52 0.62 1.32 -8.55
CA CYS A 52 0.81 2.55 -9.33
C CYS A 52 -0.12 3.66 -8.85
N ALA A 53 0.19 4.90 -9.23
CA ALA A 53 -0.70 6.04 -9.00
C ALA A 53 -0.64 7.04 -10.16
N LEU A 54 -1.73 7.78 -10.37
CA LEU A 54 -1.75 8.91 -11.30
C LEU A 54 -1.10 10.15 -10.67
N PRO A 55 -0.64 11.15 -11.46
CA PRO A 55 0.27 12.20 -11.00
C PRO A 55 -0.31 13.16 -9.96
N HIS A 56 -1.64 13.29 -9.90
CA HIS A 56 -2.34 14.15 -8.94
C HIS A 56 -2.99 13.37 -7.80
N SER A 57 -2.64 12.09 -7.65
CA SER A 57 -3.20 11.27 -6.58
C SER A 57 -2.66 11.71 -5.22
N SER A 58 -3.48 11.57 -4.19
CA SER A 58 -3.06 11.77 -2.80
C SER A 58 -3.22 10.47 -2.03
N ILE A 59 -2.17 10.08 -1.32
CA ILE A 59 -2.18 8.90 -0.45
C ILE A 59 -2.16 9.41 1.00
N MET A 60 -2.96 8.82 1.88
CA MET A 60 -2.89 9.14 3.30
C MET A 60 -2.82 7.87 4.12
N ILE A 61 -1.85 7.80 5.02
CA ILE A 61 -1.69 6.68 5.97
C ILE A 61 -1.89 7.19 7.39
N HIS A 62 -2.53 6.38 8.21
CA HIS A 62 -2.70 6.62 9.64
C HIS A 62 -3.03 5.33 10.38
N GLN A 63 -3.07 5.39 11.71
CA GLN A 63 -3.55 4.32 12.56
C GLN A 63 -5.06 4.12 12.41
N PRO A 64 -5.58 2.91 12.66
CA PRO A 64 -7.01 2.66 12.74
C PRO A 64 -7.70 3.58 13.75
N LEU A 65 -8.89 4.08 13.40
CA LEU A 65 -9.74 4.86 14.28
C LEU A 65 -10.87 3.99 14.85
N GLY A 66 -11.21 4.21 16.11
CA GLY A 66 -12.37 3.59 16.75
C GLY A 66 -12.70 4.23 18.08
N GLY A 67 -13.87 3.88 18.62
CA GLY A 67 -14.34 4.40 19.90
C GLY A 67 -15.45 3.53 20.48
N THR A 68 -15.52 3.46 21.79
CA THR A 68 -16.56 2.74 22.52
C THR A 68 -16.98 3.50 23.78
N ARG A 69 -18.12 3.13 24.35
CA ARG A 69 -18.64 3.63 25.64
C ARG A 69 -19.30 2.45 26.36
N GLY A 70 -19.24 2.41 27.69
CA GLY A 70 -19.84 1.32 28.46
C GLY A 70 -19.14 1.08 29.79
N GLN A 71 -19.26 -0.13 30.32
CA GLN A 71 -18.55 -0.53 31.53
C GLN A 71 -17.03 -0.48 31.30
N ALA A 72 -16.27 -0.29 32.38
CA ALA A 72 -14.81 -0.24 32.30
C ALA A 72 -14.21 -1.50 31.64
N SER A 73 -14.80 -2.67 31.89
CA SER A 73 -14.43 -3.94 31.25
C SER A 73 -14.61 -3.91 29.73
N ASP A 74 -15.74 -3.39 29.25
CA ASP A 74 -16.04 -3.33 27.81
C ASP A 74 -15.12 -2.34 27.09
N ILE A 75 -14.83 -1.21 27.75
CA ILE A 75 -13.87 -0.23 27.26
C ILE A 75 -12.49 -0.88 27.11
N LEU A 76 -12.04 -1.63 28.13
CA LEU A 76 -10.75 -2.32 28.09
C LEU A 76 -10.69 -3.39 26.99
N ILE A 77 -11.74 -4.20 26.83
CA ILE A 77 -11.84 -5.21 25.77
C ILE A 77 -11.69 -4.57 24.39
N TYR A 78 -12.42 -3.48 24.16
CA TYR A 78 -12.40 -2.79 22.88
C TYR A 78 -11.07 -2.08 22.61
N ALA A 79 -10.48 -1.45 23.63
CA ALA A 79 -9.15 -0.84 23.51
C ALA A 79 -8.09 -1.88 23.11
N ASN A 80 -8.09 -3.06 23.75
CA ASN A 80 -7.20 -4.16 23.39
C ASN A 80 -7.43 -4.65 21.96
N GLN A 81 -8.68 -4.72 21.51
CA GLN A 81 -9.00 -5.12 20.14
C GLN A 81 -8.50 -4.10 19.11
N ILE A 82 -8.67 -2.79 19.37
CA ILE A 82 -8.12 -1.74 18.49
C ILE A 82 -6.60 -1.83 18.41
N GLN A 83 -5.91 -2.07 19.54
CA GLN A 83 -4.46 -2.20 19.52
C GLN A 83 -3.99 -3.36 18.66
N LYS A 84 -4.65 -4.53 18.74
CA LYS A 84 -4.36 -5.67 17.86
C LYS A 84 -4.55 -5.32 16.37
N ILE A 85 -5.63 -4.63 16.03
CA ILE A 85 -5.91 -4.21 14.66
C ILE A 85 -4.84 -3.22 14.15
N ARG A 86 -4.41 -2.30 15.01
CA ARG A 86 -3.32 -1.36 14.71
C ARG A 86 -2.01 -2.10 14.45
N GLU A 87 -1.62 -3.01 15.33
CA GLU A 87 -0.41 -3.84 15.17
C GLU A 87 -0.43 -4.62 13.84
N GLN A 88 -1.54 -5.29 13.54
CA GLN A 88 -1.72 -6.03 12.28
C GLN A 88 -1.61 -5.12 11.05
N SER A 89 -2.27 -3.96 11.08
CA SER A 89 -2.24 -2.99 9.98
C SER A 89 -0.82 -2.48 9.72
N ASN A 90 -0.07 -2.20 10.78
CA ASN A 90 1.30 -1.70 10.69
C ASN A 90 2.26 -2.80 10.20
N GLN A 91 2.07 -4.06 10.64
CA GLN A 91 2.83 -5.21 10.11
C GLN A 91 2.59 -5.42 8.60
N ILE A 92 1.34 -5.30 8.15
CA ILE A 92 1.00 -5.39 6.72
C ILE A 92 1.70 -4.30 5.94
N MET A 93 1.63 -3.05 6.41
CA MET A 93 2.32 -1.94 5.76
C MET A 93 3.83 -2.16 5.73
N GLN A 94 4.46 -2.54 6.85
CA GLN A 94 5.89 -2.84 6.90
C GLN A 94 6.29 -3.88 5.85
N TYR A 95 5.56 -4.99 5.78
CA TYR A 95 5.81 -6.06 4.83
C TYR A 95 5.81 -5.55 3.38
N HIS A 96 4.77 -4.81 2.98
CA HIS A 96 4.64 -4.34 1.61
C HIS A 96 5.62 -3.22 1.25
N LEU A 97 5.93 -2.32 2.19
CA LEU A 97 6.94 -1.27 1.96
C LEU A 97 8.33 -1.88 1.80
N ASN A 98 8.73 -2.84 2.63
CA ASN A 98 10.02 -3.52 2.48
C ASN A 98 10.08 -4.36 1.20
N LYS A 99 8.99 -5.07 0.86
CA LYS A 99 8.89 -5.84 -0.38
C LYS A 99 9.03 -4.97 -1.62
N ALA A 100 8.50 -3.73 -1.58
CA ALA A 100 8.72 -2.73 -2.62
C ALA A 100 10.19 -2.41 -2.87
N LYS A 101 10.96 -2.32 -1.77
CA LYS A 101 12.37 -1.95 -1.81
C LYS A 101 13.27 -3.14 -2.13
N GLY A 102 12.78 -4.37 -1.94
CA GLY A 102 13.55 -5.60 -2.13
C GLY A 102 14.52 -5.91 -0.99
N PHE A 103 14.43 -5.18 0.13
CA PHE A 103 15.20 -5.40 1.35
C PHE A 103 14.46 -4.82 2.56
N ASP A 104 14.87 -5.21 3.78
CA ASP A 104 14.27 -4.71 5.03
C ASP A 104 14.70 -3.27 5.32
N LYS A 105 13.99 -2.30 4.74
CA LYS A 105 14.28 -0.87 4.90
C LYS A 105 13.70 -0.29 6.19
N TYR A 106 12.54 -0.76 6.61
CA TYR A 106 11.77 -0.24 7.73
C TYR A 106 11.56 -1.30 8.81
N SER A 107 11.85 -0.92 10.04
CA SER A 107 11.46 -1.62 11.26
C SER A 107 9.98 -1.37 11.59
N LEU A 108 9.40 -2.21 12.46
CA LEU A 108 8.00 -2.03 12.88
C LEU A 108 7.83 -0.74 13.70
N GLU A 109 8.85 -0.34 14.46
CA GLU A 109 8.86 0.91 15.21
C GLU A 109 8.78 2.13 14.29
N GLU A 110 9.60 2.17 13.23
CA GLU A 110 9.54 3.23 12.22
C GLU A 110 8.16 3.30 11.54
N ILE A 111 7.51 2.16 11.28
CA ILE A 111 6.16 2.14 10.71
C ILE A 111 5.10 2.61 11.70
N ASN A 112 5.24 2.27 12.98
CA ASN A 112 4.36 2.77 14.03
C ASN A 112 4.39 4.30 14.09
N ASP A 113 5.58 4.89 14.06
CA ASP A 113 5.74 6.35 14.06
C ASP A 113 5.22 6.97 12.76
N LEU A 114 5.48 6.32 11.62
CA LEU A 114 5.02 6.77 10.31
C LEU A 114 3.49 6.87 10.23
N MET A 115 2.78 5.96 10.89
CA MET A 115 1.32 5.86 10.86
C MET A 115 0.63 6.46 12.09
N GLU A 116 1.35 6.97 13.09
CA GLU A 116 0.74 7.45 14.33
C GLU A 116 -0.27 8.59 14.11
N ARG A 117 -0.03 9.46 13.14
CA ARG A 117 -0.92 10.57 12.77
C ARG A 117 -1.23 10.52 11.29
N ASP A 118 -2.25 11.28 10.90
CA ASP A 118 -2.57 11.51 9.49
C ASP A 118 -1.34 12.03 8.75
N LYS A 119 -0.80 11.20 7.86
CA LYS A 119 0.32 11.55 7.00
C LYS A 119 -0.14 11.52 5.55
N TYR A 120 -0.33 12.70 4.99
CA TYR A 120 -0.62 12.89 3.57
C TYR A 120 0.68 12.83 2.78
N LEU A 121 0.67 12.07 1.69
CA LEU A 121 1.79 11.83 0.81
C LEU A 121 1.39 12.29 -0.59
N SER A 122 2.25 13.10 -1.18
CA SER A 122 2.30 13.26 -2.62
C SER A 122 2.65 11.93 -3.30
N VAL A 123 2.43 11.86 -4.61
CA VAL A 123 2.74 10.65 -5.38
C VAL A 123 4.24 10.31 -5.35
N THR A 124 5.10 11.33 -5.33
CA THR A 124 6.56 11.16 -5.21
C THR A 124 6.95 10.62 -3.84
N GLU A 125 6.37 11.15 -2.76
CA GLU A 125 6.64 10.64 -1.40
C GLU A 125 6.11 9.21 -1.22
N ALA A 126 4.95 8.89 -1.82
CA ALA A 126 4.40 7.54 -1.80
C ALA A 126 5.31 6.54 -2.54
N LEU A 127 5.92 6.96 -3.67
CA LEU A 127 6.91 6.17 -4.40
C LEU A 127 8.20 5.98 -3.59
N GLU A 128 8.71 7.06 -2.99
CA GLU A 128 9.91 7.06 -2.16
C GLU A 128 9.74 6.17 -0.92
N LEU A 129 8.58 6.19 -0.27
CA LEU A 129 8.28 5.29 0.84
C LEU A 129 8.06 3.84 0.38
N GLY A 130 7.68 3.62 -0.88
CA GLY A 130 7.37 2.29 -1.42
C GLY A 130 5.93 1.85 -1.25
N VAL A 131 5.00 2.80 -1.02
CA VAL A 131 3.54 2.54 -1.05
C VAL A 131 3.10 2.21 -2.48
N ILE A 132 3.75 2.81 -3.46
CA ILE A 132 3.62 2.50 -4.89
C ILE A 132 4.99 2.21 -5.50
N ASP A 133 5.00 1.63 -6.69
CA ASP A 133 6.18 1.26 -7.47
C ASP A 133 6.38 2.17 -8.70
N GLU A 134 5.31 2.76 -9.26
CA GLU A 134 5.39 3.59 -10.47
C GLU A 134 4.33 4.71 -10.50
N VAL A 135 4.67 5.84 -11.13
CA VAL A 135 3.73 6.91 -11.45
C VAL A 135 3.34 6.84 -12.92
N PHE A 136 2.04 6.65 -13.20
CA PHE A 136 1.52 6.59 -14.55
C PHE A 136 1.16 7.98 -15.07
N THR A 137 1.89 8.47 -16.06
CA THR A 137 1.63 9.77 -16.72
C THR A 137 0.91 9.61 -18.06
N THR A 138 1.31 8.63 -18.85
CA THR A 138 0.71 8.27 -20.13
C THR A 138 0.70 6.76 -20.29
N ARG A 139 -0.30 6.24 -21.02
CA ARG A 139 -0.38 4.82 -21.33
C ARG A 139 0.68 4.51 -22.40
N LYS A 140 1.71 3.77 -22.05
CA LYS A 140 2.69 3.25 -23.01
C LYS A 140 2.09 2.03 -23.72
N ASP A 141 2.13 2.02 -25.05
CA ASP A 141 1.83 0.81 -25.81
C ASP A 141 2.95 -0.21 -25.60
N LYS A 142 2.57 -1.49 -25.51
CA LYS A 142 3.52 -2.58 -25.20
C LYS A 142 4.58 -2.81 -26.30
N ASP A 143 4.47 -2.17 -27.46
CA ASP A 143 5.29 -2.43 -28.66
C ASP A 143 6.47 -1.48 -28.89
N THR A 144 6.70 -0.48 -28.03
CA THR A 144 7.78 0.52 -28.24
C THR A 144 9.02 0.29 -27.37
N GLN A 145 9.39 -0.95 -27.07
CA GLN A 145 10.75 -1.22 -26.58
C GLN A 145 11.70 -1.35 -27.80
N PRO A 146 12.77 -0.55 -27.90
CA PRO A 146 13.78 -0.77 -28.93
C PRO A 146 14.41 -2.15 -28.69
N LYS A 147 14.33 -3.03 -29.70
CA LYS A 147 15.08 -4.28 -29.72
C LYS A 147 16.56 -3.93 -29.51
N LYS A 148 17.19 -4.47 -28.47
CA LYS A 148 18.65 -4.44 -28.36
C LYS A 148 19.21 -5.11 -29.61
N GLU A 149 19.95 -4.37 -30.41
CA GLU A 149 20.75 -4.92 -31.50
C GLU A 149 21.77 -5.88 -30.87
N GLU A 150 21.61 -7.18 -31.14
CA GLU A 150 22.67 -8.15 -30.92
C GLU A 150 23.74 -7.86 -31.97
N GLU A 151 24.83 -7.22 -31.57
CA GLU A 151 26.06 -7.17 -32.36
C GLU A 151 26.61 -8.59 -32.48
N GLU A 152 26.26 -9.28 -33.58
CA GLU A 152 27.03 -10.41 -34.10
C GLU A 152 28.43 -9.92 -34.49
N GLU A 153 29.38 -9.88 -33.56
CA GLU A 153 30.80 -9.95 -33.91
C GLU A 153 31.12 -11.37 -34.38
N ARG A 154 30.79 -11.65 -35.66
CA ARG A 154 31.49 -12.67 -36.44
C ARG A 154 32.85 -12.12 -36.83
N LYS A 155 33.92 -12.56 -36.18
CA LYS A 155 35.25 -12.65 -36.80
C LYS A 155 35.94 -13.95 -36.37
N TYR A 156 35.95 -14.89 -37.32
CA TYR A 156 37.01 -15.89 -37.45
C TYR A 156 38.26 -15.22 -38.04
#